data_AF-A0A7C6B2D9-F1
#
_entry.id   AF-A0A7C6B2D9-F1
#
_cell.length_a   1.000
_cell.length_b   1.000
_cell.length_c   1.000
_cell.angle_alpha   90.00
_cell.angle_beta   90.00
_cell.angle_gamma   90.00
#
_symmetry.space_group_name_H-M   'P 1'
#
loop_
_entity.id
_entity.type
_entity.pdbx_description
1 polymer ?
#
loop_
_entity_poly.entity_id
_entity_poly.type
_entity_poly.pdbx_seq_one_letter_code
_entity_poly.pdbx_strand_id
1 'polypeptide(L)'
;MNHACGPSWRNPRIICTLLLVFLCGAAAGVLAMSLVSHRWHNPRPLSWREGGKEVTLERFKRELKLTPEQTAQLEGILDDFFMYYHTLQAQLDEVRATGKDRILRVLNPEQRQKFERMISELQNKQLR
;
A
#
# COMPACT_ATOMS: atom_id res chain seq x y z
N MET A 1 51.68 36.03 -14.67
CA MET A 1 51.38 34.65 -15.11
C MET A 1 50.10 34.22 -14.42
N ASN A 2 48.94 34.46 -15.04
CA ASN A 2 47.65 34.16 -14.43
C ASN A 2 46.96 33.11 -15.31
N HIS A 3 46.92 31.86 -14.85
CA HIS A 3 46.17 30.79 -15.51
C HIS A 3 44.67 31.00 -15.23
N ALA A 4 43.94 31.49 -16.23
CA ALA A 4 42.48 31.49 -16.19
C ALA A 4 41.98 30.06 -16.40
N CYS A 5 41.54 29.41 -15.31
CA CYS A 5 40.87 28.12 -15.35
C CYS A 5 39.42 28.36 -15.82
N GLY A 6 39.14 28.16 -17.11
CA GLY A 6 37.78 28.20 -17.63
C GLY A 6 36.95 27.04 -17.04
N PRO A 7 35.68 27.26 -16.65
CA PRO A 7 34.87 26.21 -16.03
C PRO A 7 34.67 25.05 -17.02
N SER A 8 35.16 23.86 -16.67
CA SER A 8 35.11 22.62 -17.46
C SER A 8 33.68 22.05 -17.67
N TRP A 9 32.66 22.76 -17.17
CA TRP A 9 31.23 22.40 -17.14
C TRP A 9 30.54 22.38 -18.52
N ARG A 10 31.19 22.85 -19.59
CA ARG A 10 30.63 22.88 -20.95
C ARG A 10 31.17 21.77 -21.85
N ASN A 11 31.77 20.73 -21.28
CA ASN A 11 32.22 19.56 -22.04
C ASN A 11 31.08 18.56 -22.22
N PRO A 12 30.58 18.33 -23.46
CA PRO A 12 29.48 17.40 -23.70
C PRO A 12 29.84 15.97 -23.27
N ARG A 13 31.13 15.62 -23.30
CA ARG A 13 31.63 14.32 -22.82
C ARG A 13 31.41 14.12 -21.31
N ILE A 14 31.59 15.17 -20.50
CA ILE A 14 31.39 15.11 -19.05
C ILE A 14 29.90 15.00 -18.72
N ILE A 15 29.06 15.72 -19.47
CA ILE A 15 27.59 15.62 -19.30
C ILE A 15 27.10 14.22 -19.70
N CYS A 16 27.61 13.66 -20.79
CA CYS A 16 27.27 12.30 -21.21
C CYS A 16 27.70 11.24 -20.19
N THR A 17 28.89 11.35 -19.60
CA THR A 17 29.33 10.38 -18.57
C THR A 17 28.50 10.51 -17.30
N LEU A 18 28.16 11.72 -16.86
CA LEU A 18 27.29 11.93 -15.70
C LEU A 18 25.87 11.38 -15.94
N LEU A 19 25.30 11.63 -17.12
CA LEU A 19 24.00 11.08 -17.50
C LEU A 19 24.01 9.56 -17.55
N LEU A 20 25.08 8.96 -18.08
CA LEU A 20 25.22 7.50 -18.15
C LEU A 20 25.33 6.89 -16.75
N VAL A 21 26.14 7.46 -15.86
CA VAL A 21 26.24 7.01 -14.47
C VAL A 21 24.90 7.16 -13.75
N PHE A 22 24.18 8.26 -13.98
CA PHE A 22 22.85 8.48 -13.41
C PHE A 22 21.82 7.46 -13.91
N LEU A 23 21.80 7.17 -15.22
CA LEU A 23 20.92 6.17 -15.82
C LEU A 23 21.22 4.76 -15.29
N CYS A 24 22.50 4.39 -15.16
CA CYS A 24 22.90 3.12 -14.54
C CYS A 24 22.46 3.05 -13.07
N GLY A 25 22.65 4.12 -12.30
CA GLY A 25 22.20 4.21 -10.92
C GLY A 25 20.69 4.09 -10.77
N ALA A 26 19.92 4.75 -11.64
CA ALA A 26 18.46 4.68 -11.66
C ALA A 26 17.97 3.27 -12.02
N ALA A 27 18.54 2.64 -13.05
CA ALA A 27 18.21 1.27 -13.43
C ALA A 27 18.52 0.26 -12.32
N ALA A 28 19.69 0.38 -11.68
CA ALA A 28 20.06 -0.45 -10.53
C ALA A 28 19.11 -0.21 -9.34
N GLY A 29 18.72 1.04 -9.07
CA GLY A 29 17.76 1.38 -8.03
C GLY A 29 16.37 0.77 -8.27
N VAL A 30 15.84 0.86 -9.50
CA VAL A 30 14.55 0.25 -9.87
C VAL A 30 14.60 -1.27 -9.73
N LEU A 31 15.67 -1.91 -10.18
CA LEU A 31 15.85 -3.36 -10.06
C LEU A 31 15.96 -3.79 -8.59
N ALA A 32 16.78 -3.11 -7.78
CA ALA A 32 16.89 -3.41 -6.35
C ALA A 32 15.56 -3.22 -5.61
N MET A 33 14.83 -2.15 -5.92
CA MET A 33 13.53 -1.89 -5.30
C MET A 33 12.50 -2.95 -5.72
N SER A 34 12.49 -3.41 -6.97
CA SER A 34 11.58 -4.47 -7.44
C SER A 34 11.85 -5.82 -6.76
N LEU A 35 13.12 -6.17 -6.51
CA LEU A 35 13.52 -7.42 -5.84
C LEU A 35 13.21 -7.41 -4.34
N VAL A 36 13.39 -6.27 -3.67
CA VAL A 36 13.04 -6.10 -2.25
C VAL A 36 11.53 -5.98 -2.06
N SER A 37 10.85 -5.27 -2.97
CA SER A 37 9.40 -5.13 -2.99
C SER A 37 8.69 -6.48 -3.09
N HIS A 38 9.17 -7.39 -3.94
CA HIS A 38 8.57 -8.74 -4.04
C HIS A 38 8.76 -9.57 -2.76
N ARG A 39 9.86 -9.37 -2.01
CA ARG A 39 10.11 -10.08 -0.73
C ARG A 39 9.38 -9.48 0.46
N TRP A 40 9.03 -8.20 0.43
CA TRP A 40 8.32 -7.53 1.53
C TRP A 40 6.81 -7.34 1.29
N HIS A 41 6.32 -7.37 0.06
CA HIS A 41 4.88 -7.25 -0.25
C HIS A 41 4.15 -8.59 -0.34
N ASN A 42 4.67 -9.65 0.27
CA ASN A 42 3.93 -10.90 0.36
C ASN A 42 3.84 -11.50 1.78
N PRO A 43 3.33 -10.79 2.78
CA PRO A 43 2.26 -11.43 3.52
C PRO A 43 1.07 -11.44 2.55
N ARG A 44 0.65 -12.60 2.04
CA ARG A 44 -0.75 -12.71 1.58
C ARG A 44 -1.56 -12.13 2.73
N PRO A 45 -2.26 -10.99 2.58
CA PRO A 45 -3.08 -10.51 3.66
C PRO A 45 -3.99 -11.68 3.98
N LEU A 46 -4.03 -12.09 5.24
CA LEU A 46 -5.11 -12.93 5.72
C LEU A 46 -6.35 -12.28 5.15
N SER A 47 -7.01 -12.95 4.22
CA SER A 47 -8.05 -12.31 3.45
C SER A 47 -9.21 -12.17 4.43
N TRP A 48 -9.29 -11.06 5.15
CA TRP A 48 -10.34 -10.79 6.13
C TRP A 48 -11.70 -10.51 5.45
N ARG A 49 -11.90 -11.09 4.27
CA ARG A 49 -13.11 -11.09 3.44
C ARG A 49 -13.77 -12.47 3.54
N GLU A 50 -15.05 -12.53 3.19
CA GLU A 50 -15.81 -13.78 3.10
C GLU A 50 -15.03 -14.87 2.35
N GLY A 51 -14.90 -16.04 2.98
CA GLY A 51 -14.12 -17.20 2.51
C GLY A 51 -12.66 -17.24 2.96
N GLY A 52 -12.14 -16.19 3.60
CA GLY A 52 -10.77 -16.20 4.11
C GLY A 52 -10.59 -16.77 5.52
N LYS A 53 -11.68 -16.91 6.27
CA LYS A 53 -11.71 -17.61 7.56
C LYS A 53 -11.32 -19.07 7.37
N GLU A 54 -11.96 -19.76 6.45
CA GLU A 54 -11.74 -21.19 6.16
C GLU A 54 -10.32 -21.42 5.65
N VAL A 55 -9.82 -20.55 4.77
CA VAL A 55 -8.43 -20.59 4.28
C VAL A 55 -7.43 -20.38 5.41
N THR A 56 -7.73 -19.49 6.36
CA THR A 56 -6.87 -19.22 7.52
C THR A 56 -6.88 -20.38 8.51
N LEU A 57 -8.07 -20.92 8.80
CA LEU A 57 -8.24 -22.06 9.70
C LEU A 57 -7.54 -23.32 9.16
N GLU A 58 -7.73 -23.64 7.87
CA GLU A 58 -7.06 -24.77 7.23
C GLU A 58 -5.54 -24.60 7.21
N ARG A 59 -5.06 -23.38 7.00
CA ARG A 59 -3.63 -23.07 7.11
C ARG A 59 -3.11 -23.32 8.52
N PHE A 60 -3.80 -22.82 9.54
CA PHE A 60 -3.38 -22.98 10.95
C PHE A 60 -3.46 -24.44 11.39
N LYS A 61 -4.51 -25.16 11.01
CA LYS A 61 -4.65 -26.60 11.24
C LYS A 61 -3.46 -27.38 10.69
N ARG A 62 -3.06 -27.10 9.43
CA ARG A 62 -1.93 -27.76 8.77
C ARG A 62 -0.58 -27.38 9.36
N GLU A 63 -0.33 -26.08 9.57
CA GLU A 63 0.99 -25.58 10.00
C GLU A 63 1.25 -25.84 11.49
N LEU A 64 0.23 -25.75 12.34
CA LEU A 64 0.34 -25.94 13.79
C LEU A 64 -0.01 -27.36 14.24
N LYS A 65 -0.48 -28.22 13.32
CA LYS A 65 -0.89 -29.63 13.59
C LYS A 65 -1.90 -29.71 14.73
N LEU A 66 -2.96 -28.92 14.64
CA LEU A 66 -3.98 -28.81 15.68
C LEU A 66 -4.74 -30.13 15.85
N THR A 67 -5.07 -30.48 17.09
CA THR A 67 -6.04 -31.55 17.36
C THR A 67 -7.45 -31.14 16.95
N PRO A 68 -8.40 -32.09 16.82
CA PRO A 68 -9.79 -31.75 16.55
C PRO A 68 -10.37 -30.77 17.58
N GLU A 69 -10.07 -30.94 18.87
CA GLU A 69 -10.55 -30.05 19.93
C GLU A 69 -9.96 -28.64 19.79
N GLN A 70 -8.66 -28.53 19.50
CA GLN A 70 -8.00 -27.24 19.28
C GLN A 70 -8.51 -26.53 18.03
N THR A 71 -8.83 -27.29 16.98
CA THR A 71 -9.39 -26.75 15.73
C THR A 71 -10.77 -26.14 15.98
N ALA A 72 -11.64 -26.84 16.71
CA ALA A 72 -12.97 -26.33 17.06
C ALA A 72 -12.91 -25.05 17.92
N GLN A 73 -11.98 -25.00 18.88
CA GLN A 73 -11.76 -23.79 19.69
C GLN A 73 -11.24 -22.63 18.84
N LEU A 74 -10.28 -22.89 17.95
CA LEU A 74 -9.72 -21.87 17.08
C LEU A 74 -10.72 -21.36 16.05
N GLU A 75 -11.60 -22.22 15.55
CA GLU A 75 -12.69 -21.84 14.65
C GLU A 75 -13.62 -20.82 15.31
N GLY A 76 -14.03 -21.04 16.56
CA GLY A 76 -14.84 -20.09 17.33
C GLY A 76 -14.13 -18.74 17.54
N ILE A 77 -12.85 -18.78 17.92
CA ILE A 77 -12.06 -17.55 18.10
C ILE A 77 -11.94 -16.76 16.79
N LEU A 78 -11.69 -17.45 15.67
CA LEU A 78 -11.64 -16.81 14.36
C LEU A 78 -13.02 -16.26 13.99
N ASP A 79 -14.10 -16.98 14.23
CA ASP A 79 -15.46 -16.51 13.93
C ASP A 79 -15.77 -15.18 14.62
N ASP A 80 -15.53 -15.11 15.94
CA ASP A 80 -15.70 -13.90 16.73
C ASP A 80 -14.83 -12.75 16.21
N PHE A 81 -13.57 -13.06 15.87
CA PHE A 81 -12.63 -12.07 15.35
C PHE A 81 -13.08 -11.49 14.00
N PHE A 82 -13.49 -12.35 13.07
CA PHE A 82 -13.98 -11.93 11.75
C PHE A 82 -15.28 -11.12 11.89
N MET A 83 -16.22 -11.56 12.73
CA MET A 83 -17.46 -10.84 12.99
C MET A 83 -17.20 -9.44 13.57
N TYR A 84 -16.31 -9.34 14.55
CA TYR A 84 -15.92 -8.06 15.15
C TYR A 84 -15.27 -7.14 14.11
N TYR A 85 -14.35 -7.67 13.30
CA TYR A 85 -13.69 -6.91 12.23
C TYR A 85 -14.69 -6.38 11.19
N HIS A 86 -15.62 -7.22 10.73
CA HIS A 86 -16.68 -6.81 9.80
C HIS A 86 -17.56 -5.71 10.37
N THR A 87 -17.93 -5.83 11.65
CA THR A 87 -18.72 -4.80 12.36
C THR A 87 -17.97 -3.48 12.43
N LEU A 88 -16.69 -3.50 12.80
CA LEU A 88 -15.85 -2.30 12.84
C LEU A 88 -15.68 -1.68 11.46
N GLN A 89 -15.49 -2.49 10.42
CA GLN A 89 -15.36 -2.00 9.05
C GLN A 89 -16.62 -1.25 8.61
N ALA A 90 -17.81 -1.81 8.89
CA ALA A 90 -19.08 -1.15 8.60
C ALA A 90 -19.22 0.19 9.35
N GLN A 91 -18.88 0.23 10.63
CA GLN A 91 -18.88 1.47 11.42
C GLN A 91 -17.91 2.52 10.88
N LEU A 92 -16.70 2.10 10.50
CA LEU A 92 -15.71 3.00 9.90
C LEU A 92 -16.19 3.57 8.57
N ASP A 93 -16.85 2.77 7.75
CA ASP A 93 -17.40 3.21 6.46
C ASP A 93 -18.54 4.22 6.65
N GLU A 94 -19.39 4.02 7.65
CA GLU A 94 -20.42 4.99 8.04
C GLU A 94 -19.82 6.31 8.54
N VAL A 95 -18.80 6.25 9.41
CA VAL A 95 -18.09 7.44 9.91
C VAL A 95 -17.42 8.20 8.75
N ARG A 96 -16.80 7.49 7.80
CA ARG A 96 -16.20 8.09 6.60
C ARG A 96 -17.26 8.78 5.73
N ALA A 97 -18.39 8.11 5.49
CA ALA A 97 -19.49 8.69 4.70
C ALA A 97 -20.05 9.95 5.36
N THR A 98 -20.30 9.89 6.67
CA THR A 98 -20.79 11.03 7.45
C THR A 98 -19.78 12.18 7.48
N GLY A 99 -18.50 11.88 7.66
CA GLY A 99 -17.41 12.86 7.61
C GLY A 99 -17.32 13.55 6.24
N LYS A 100 -17.39 12.76 5.16
CA LYS A 100 -17.40 13.27 3.77
C LYS A 100 -18.55 14.25 3.56
N ASP A 101 -19.77 13.89 3.97
CA ASP A 101 -20.95 14.74 3.82
C ASP A 101 -20.80 16.06 4.59
N ARG A 102 -20.32 16.00 5.84
CA ARG A 102 -20.06 17.21 6.65
C ARG A 102 -19.04 18.13 6.00
N ILE A 103 -17.98 17.60 5.41
CA ILE A 103 -17.00 18.40 4.67
C ILE A 103 -17.66 19.07 3.47
N LEU A 104 -18.41 18.31 2.65
CA LEU A 104 -19.09 18.83 1.47
C LEU A 104 -20.04 19.99 1.78
N ARG A 105 -20.72 19.98 2.95
CA ARG A 105 -21.61 21.06 3.37
C ARG A 105 -20.90 22.40 3.58
N VAL A 106 -19.64 22.40 4.02
CA VAL A 106 -18.87 23.63 4.29
C VAL A 106 -18.21 24.18 3.02
N LEU A 107 -18.05 23.35 2.00
CA LEU A 107 -17.39 23.70 0.75
C LEU A 107 -18.35 24.38 -0.24
N ASN A 108 -17.80 25.31 -1.02
CA ASN A 108 -18.47 25.90 -2.17
C ASN A 108 -18.50 24.89 -3.37
N PRO A 109 -19.29 25.16 -4.43
CA PRO A 109 -19.46 24.20 -5.54
C PRO A 109 -18.16 23.77 -6.22
N GLU A 110 -17.23 24.70 -6.44
CA GLU A 110 -15.93 24.41 -7.08
C GLU A 110 -15.04 23.53 -6.18
N GLN A 111 -14.99 23.85 -4.88
CA GLN A 111 -14.26 23.09 -3.88
C GLN A 111 -14.79 21.67 -3.71
N ARG A 112 -16.12 21.48 -3.78
CA ARG A 112 -16.75 20.14 -3.73
C ARG A 112 -16.24 19.25 -4.85
N GLN A 113 -16.25 19.75 -6.09
CA GLN A 113 -15.79 18.99 -7.24
C GLN A 113 -14.29 18.61 -7.11
N LYS A 114 -13.46 19.52 -6.60
CA LYS A 114 -12.05 19.25 -6.34
C LYS A 114 -11.88 18.20 -5.23
N PHE A 115 -12.65 18.31 -4.14
CA PHE A 115 -12.60 17.38 -3.02
C PHE A 115 -12.98 15.96 -3.42
N GLU A 116 -14.03 15.79 -4.22
CA GLU A 116 -14.43 14.46 -4.73
C GLU A 116 -13.33 13.81 -5.56
N ARG A 117 -12.67 14.56 -6.44
CA ARG A 117 -11.52 14.07 -7.22
C ARG A 117 -10.37 13.63 -6.31
N MET A 118 -10.01 14.44 -5.31
CA MET A 118 -8.93 14.10 -4.37
C MET A 118 -9.22 12.80 -3.61
N ILE A 119 -10.47 12.60 -3.15
CA ILE A 119 -10.85 11.36 -2.44
C ILE A 119 -10.82 10.14 -3.37
N SER A 120 -11.32 10.26 -4.60
CA SER A 120 -11.28 9.17 -5.59
C SER A 120 -9.85 8.78 -5.97
N GLU A 121 -8.93 9.74 -6.11
CA GLU A 121 -7.51 9.47 -6.37
C GLU A 121 -6.84 8.73 -5.21
N LEU A 122 -7.15 9.09 -3.96
CA LEU A 122 -6.63 8.41 -2.77
C LEU A 122 -7.13 6.95 -2.69
N GLN A 123 -8.41 6.71 -2.99
CA GLN A 123 -8.99 5.36 -3.02
C GLN A 123 -8.32 4.48 -4.10
N ASN A 124 -8.10 5.03 -5.29
CA ASN A 124 -7.47 4.29 -6.39
C ASN A 124 -5.99 3.96 -6.12
N LYS A 125 -5.27 4.77 -5.33
CA LYS A 125 -3.89 4.46 -4.92
C LYS A 125 -3.80 3.38 -3.85
N GLN A 126 -4.82 3.20 -3.02
CA GLN A 126 -4.83 2.13 -2.01
C GLN A 126 -5.18 0.75 -2.59
N LEU A 127 -5.77 0.71 -3.79
CA LEU A 127 -6.16 -0.52 -4.49
C LEU A 127 -5.09 -1.04 -5.47
N ARG A 128 -3.96 -0.34 -5.61
CA ARG A 128 -2.79 -0.74 -6.42
C ARG A 128 -1.61 -1.07 -5.52
#